data_AF-A0A064C817-F1
#
_entry.id   AF-A0A064C817-F1
#
_cell.length_a   1.000
_cell.length_b   1.000
_cell.length_c   1.000
_cell.angle_alpha   90.00
_cell.angle_beta   90.00
_cell.angle_gamma   90.00
#
_symmetry.space_group_name_H-M   'P 1'
#
loop_
_entity.id
_entity.type
_entity.pdbx_description
1 polymer ?
#
loop_
_entity_poly.entity_id
_entity_poly.type
_entity_poly.pdbx_seq_one_letter_code
_entity_poly.pdbx_strand_id
1 'polypeptide(L)'
;MVRVWEARGGSRDDLTRDAFAALEGRGDLTVLSVPEFVPHDSQRGCSVAGGYRWDPPTLIVTQSMSWRRQQFTLLHELGHHIQKTDIALGTAIVEHREPEAFEDASCDAFAARMLLPDDLVEAHIHGSGPTVSTATGLFAASNASRAAICVRLVGRLRSAGVVAVLDGDGIVTFAAACGGLFPPARGSDQCANLLVQAAMRADRDGRVVTRDDAKIWYRGGHTSDLLYGQAAWAGDRLFLTMVSYGAPWLTFSPPRDSTADQAPDAWDECEHCHQEFVAEGVCGGCEHPRCPSGHCGCTANTEQTCTECFLCKHPSQFDTGSTVCRDCAS
;
A
#
# COMPACT_ATOMS: atom_id res chain seq x y z
N MET A 1 -9.25 -3.42 -18.01
CA MET A 1 -9.16 -2.00 -18.37
C MET A 1 -7.99 -1.67 -19.29
N VAL A 2 -6.72 -1.81 -18.88
CA VAL A 2 -5.56 -1.46 -19.75
C VAL A 2 -5.61 -2.11 -21.13
N ARG A 3 -5.80 -3.44 -21.19
CA ARG A 3 -5.94 -4.15 -22.47
C ARG A 3 -7.13 -3.67 -23.32
N VAL A 4 -8.22 -3.26 -22.67
CA VAL A 4 -9.41 -2.74 -23.35
C VAL A 4 -9.12 -1.35 -23.94
N TRP A 5 -8.41 -0.51 -23.20
CA TRP A 5 -7.93 0.79 -23.69
C TRP A 5 -7.05 0.64 -24.93
N GLU A 6 -6.06 -0.24 -24.87
CA GLU A 6 -5.13 -0.49 -25.99
C GLU A 6 -5.86 -1.09 -27.21
N ALA A 7 -6.78 -2.02 -26.99
CA ALA A 7 -7.58 -2.62 -28.08
C ALA A 7 -8.46 -1.59 -28.82
N ARG A 8 -8.80 -0.47 -28.17
CA ARG A 8 -9.55 0.65 -28.76
C ARG A 8 -8.65 1.73 -29.36
N GLY A 9 -7.40 1.38 -29.66
CA GLY A 9 -6.39 2.28 -30.25
C GLY A 9 -5.84 3.30 -29.26
N GLY A 10 -6.06 3.12 -27.97
CA GLY A 10 -5.48 3.94 -26.92
C GLY A 10 -3.99 3.65 -26.70
N SER A 11 -3.21 4.69 -26.42
CA SER A 11 -1.80 4.58 -26.07
C SER A 11 -1.64 4.73 -24.56
N ARG A 12 -0.96 3.77 -23.92
CA ARG A 12 -0.63 3.84 -22.49
C ARG A 12 0.39 4.95 -22.23
N ASP A 13 1.43 5.03 -23.05
CA ASP A 13 2.54 5.98 -22.88
C ASP A 13 2.06 7.43 -23.04
N ASP A 14 1.04 7.66 -23.88
CA ASP A 14 0.43 9.00 -24.02
C ASP A 14 -0.36 9.36 -22.77
N LEU A 15 -1.15 8.43 -22.19
CA LEU A 15 -1.83 8.66 -20.92
C LEU A 15 -0.86 8.89 -19.75
N THR A 16 0.27 8.18 -19.72
CA THR A 16 1.31 8.37 -18.70
C THR A 16 1.92 9.76 -18.77
N ARG A 17 2.16 10.26 -19.99
CA ARG A 17 2.77 11.57 -20.23
C ARG A 17 1.78 12.70 -20.01
N ASP A 18 0.59 12.63 -20.59
CA ASP A 18 -0.47 13.63 -20.42
C ASP A 18 -1.84 13.05 -20.81
N ALA A 19 -2.65 12.69 -19.81
CA ALA A 19 -3.97 12.13 -20.04
C ALA A 19 -4.94 13.14 -20.66
N PHE A 20 -4.79 14.45 -20.43
CA PHE A 20 -5.64 15.44 -21.08
C PHE A 20 -5.33 15.47 -22.57
N ALA A 21 -4.06 15.66 -22.94
CA ALA A 21 -3.66 15.70 -24.35
C ALA A 21 -3.99 14.40 -25.11
N ALA A 22 -3.88 13.24 -24.44
CA ALA A 22 -4.19 11.94 -25.03
C ALA A 22 -5.70 11.67 -25.22
N LEU A 23 -6.56 12.35 -24.45
CA LEU A 23 -8.02 12.18 -24.50
C LEU A 23 -8.73 13.31 -25.24
N GLU A 24 -8.09 14.47 -25.39
CA GLU A 24 -8.58 15.57 -26.21
C GLU A 24 -8.74 15.14 -27.68
N GLY A 25 -9.90 15.46 -28.27
CA GLY A 25 -10.19 15.16 -29.67
C GLY A 25 -10.61 13.72 -29.97
N ARG A 26 -10.75 12.85 -28.95
CA ARG A 26 -11.37 11.54 -29.12
C ARG A 26 -12.84 11.67 -29.55
N GLY A 27 -13.28 10.78 -30.44
CA GLY A 27 -14.66 10.78 -30.94
C GLY A 27 -15.64 9.99 -30.07
N ASP A 28 -15.14 9.13 -29.18
CA ASP A 28 -15.92 8.23 -28.32
C ASP A 28 -16.19 8.77 -26.91
N LEU A 29 -15.53 9.88 -26.52
CA LEU A 29 -15.74 10.56 -25.24
C LEU A 29 -15.39 12.04 -25.31
N THR A 30 -15.93 12.82 -24.38
CA THR A 30 -15.60 14.24 -24.19
C THR A 30 -14.93 14.46 -22.84
N VAL A 31 -13.91 15.32 -22.78
CA VAL A 31 -13.30 15.77 -21.52
C VAL A 31 -13.82 17.17 -21.19
N LEU A 32 -14.31 17.36 -19.95
CA LEU A 32 -14.85 18.63 -19.48
C LEU A 32 -14.18 19.05 -18.16
N SER A 33 -13.42 20.15 -18.20
CA SER A 33 -12.89 20.78 -16.99
C SER A 33 -13.87 21.81 -16.43
N VAL A 34 -14.16 21.73 -15.13
CA VAL A 34 -15.12 22.63 -14.45
C VAL A 34 -14.48 23.37 -13.25
N PRO A 35 -14.83 24.63 -12.96
CA PRO A 35 -14.19 25.41 -11.90
C PRO A 35 -14.32 24.81 -10.49
N GLU A 36 -15.55 24.50 -10.02
CA GLU A 36 -15.75 23.97 -8.65
C GLU A 36 -17.09 23.25 -8.44
N PHE A 37 -17.81 22.90 -9.51
CA PHE A 37 -19.10 22.24 -9.40
C PHE A 37 -19.24 21.09 -10.38
N VAL A 38 -19.32 19.88 -9.83
CA VAL A 38 -19.71 18.67 -10.56
C VAL A 38 -21.23 18.76 -10.79
N PRO A 39 -21.72 18.85 -12.04
CA PRO A 39 -23.14 19.00 -12.35
C PRO A 39 -24.06 17.99 -11.64
N HIS A 40 -25.33 18.36 -11.39
CA HIS A 40 -26.28 17.51 -10.67
C HIS A 40 -26.59 16.18 -11.38
N ASP A 41 -26.40 16.11 -12.69
CA ASP A 41 -26.67 14.98 -13.58
C ASP A 41 -25.51 13.98 -13.70
N SER A 42 -24.32 14.29 -13.18
CA SER A 42 -23.24 13.30 -13.04
C SER A 42 -23.48 12.40 -11.83
N GLN A 43 -23.13 11.11 -11.95
CA GLN A 43 -23.32 10.13 -10.87
C GLN A 43 -22.53 10.56 -9.63
N ARG A 44 -23.23 11.09 -8.62
CA ARG A 44 -22.69 11.68 -7.38
C ARG A 44 -22.22 10.64 -6.36
N GLY A 45 -21.53 9.59 -6.81
CA GLY A 45 -20.94 8.56 -5.95
C GLY A 45 -19.48 8.83 -5.61
N CYS A 46 -18.72 9.39 -6.56
CA CYS A 46 -17.29 9.60 -6.40
C CYS A 46 -16.95 11.02 -5.94
N SER A 47 -15.84 11.15 -5.21
CA SER A 47 -15.41 12.35 -4.49
C SER A 47 -15.59 13.65 -5.29
N VAL A 48 -15.83 14.77 -4.59
CA VAL A 48 -16.08 16.17 -5.06
C VAL A 48 -15.10 16.70 -6.16
N ALA A 49 -14.11 15.90 -6.56
CA ALA A 49 -13.06 16.14 -7.52
C ALA A 49 -13.41 15.84 -9.01
N GLY A 50 -14.38 14.99 -9.31
CA GLY A 50 -14.67 14.57 -10.69
C GLY A 50 -15.98 13.82 -10.85
N GLY A 51 -16.28 13.37 -12.07
CA GLY A 51 -17.38 12.46 -12.32
C GLY A 51 -17.54 12.03 -13.78
N TYR A 52 -18.25 10.92 -13.98
CA TYR A 52 -18.54 10.37 -15.30
C TYR A 52 -20.02 10.53 -15.65
N ARG A 53 -20.30 11.09 -16.83
CA ARG A 53 -21.63 11.12 -17.44
C ARG A 53 -21.68 10.15 -18.62
N TRP A 54 -22.73 9.33 -18.68
CA TRP A 54 -22.88 8.30 -19.71
C TRP A 54 -23.33 8.83 -21.08
N ASP A 55 -24.23 9.82 -21.11
CA ASP A 55 -24.84 10.29 -22.35
C ASP A 55 -24.85 11.84 -22.46
N PRO A 56 -24.11 12.43 -23.41
CA PRO A 56 -23.00 11.78 -24.13
C PRO A 56 -21.86 11.40 -23.15
N PRO A 57 -21.02 10.40 -23.47
CA PRO A 57 -19.90 10.01 -22.62
C PRO A 57 -18.98 11.20 -22.32
N THR A 58 -18.96 11.65 -21.06
CA THR A 58 -18.23 12.84 -20.64
C THR A 58 -17.45 12.56 -19.35
N LEU A 59 -16.15 12.79 -19.38
CA LEU A 59 -15.26 12.75 -18.21
C LEU A 59 -15.16 14.17 -17.64
N ILE A 60 -15.63 14.37 -16.40
CA ILE A 60 -15.70 15.67 -15.75
C ILE A 60 -14.59 15.74 -14.69
N VAL A 61 -13.79 16.80 -14.72
CA VAL A 61 -12.67 17.01 -13.79
C VAL A 61 -12.70 18.42 -13.22
N THR A 62 -12.58 18.58 -11.90
CA THR A 62 -12.56 19.91 -11.29
C THR A 62 -11.19 20.58 -11.39
N GLN A 63 -11.18 21.89 -11.62
CA GLN A 63 -9.97 22.70 -11.80
C GLN A 63 -9.36 23.18 -10.48
N SER A 64 -10.08 23.07 -9.35
CA SER A 64 -9.61 23.46 -8.02
C SER A 64 -8.48 22.56 -7.48
N MET A 65 -8.18 21.45 -8.15
CA MET A 65 -7.12 20.52 -7.80
C MET A 65 -5.80 20.85 -8.49
N SER A 66 -4.68 20.39 -7.92
CA SER A 66 -3.39 20.42 -8.62
C SER A 66 -3.44 19.64 -9.94
N TRP A 67 -2.71 20.07 -10.97
CA TRP A 67 -2.63 19.42 -12.28
C TRP A 67 -2.48 17.89 -12.22
N ARG A 68 -1.51 17.39 -11.44
CA ARG A 68 -1.26 15.95 -11.28
C ARG A 68 -2.43 15.17 -10.65
N ARG A 69 -3.23 15.84 -9.81
CA ARG A 69 -4.45 15.26 -9.25
C ARG A 69 -5.59 15.27 -10.27
N GLN A 70 -5.68 16.30 -11.10
CA GLN A 70 -6.60 16.32 -12.25
C GLN A 70 -6.30 15.17 -13.21
N GLN A 71 -5.02 14.89 -13.49
CA GLN A 71 -4.58 13.76 -14.31
C GLN A 71 -5.04 12.41 -13.74
N PHE A 72 -4.88 12.19 -12.43
CA PHE A 72 -5.38 10.99 -11.77
C PHE A 72 -6.91 10.88 -11.87
N THR A 73 -7.63 11.95 -11.55
CA THR A 73 -9.09 11.98 -11.62
C THR A 73 -9.58 11.70 -13.04
N LEU A 74 -8.98 12.31 -14.06
CA LEU A 74 -9.34 12.06 -15.46
C LEU A 74 -9.20 10.57 -15.83
N LEU A 75 -8.10 9.94 -15.40
CA LEU A 75 -7.86 8.52 -15.64
C LEU A 75 -8.78 7.61 -14.82
N HIS A 76 -9.17 8.03 -13.62
CA HIS A 76 -10.18 7.35 -12.81
C HIS A 76 -11.54 7.35 -13.53
N GLU A 77 -11.99 8.51 -14.03
CA GLU A 77 -13.24 8.61 -14.80
C GLU A 77 -13.17 7.82 -16.12
N LEU A 78 -12.00 7.79 -16.78
CA LEU A 78 -11.77 6.93 -17.94
C LEU A 78 -11.95 5.44 -17.57
N GLY A 79 -11.54 5.04 -16.36
CA GLY A 79 -11.79 3.72 -15.80
C GLY A 79 -13.28 3.36 -15.82
N HIS A 80 -14.13 4.24 -15.28
CA HIS A 80 -15.59 4.05 -15.31
C HIS A 80 -16.13 3.96 -16.74
N HIS A 81 -15.66 4.83 -17.64
CA HIS A 81 -16.06 4.75 -19.05
C HIS A 81 -15.74 3.38 -19.64
N ILE A 82 -14.52 2.87 -19.44
CA ILE A 82 -14.10 1.55 -19.94
C ILE A 82 -14.94 0.43 -19.33
N GLN A 83 -15.20 0.47 -18.03
CA GLN A 83 -16.02 -0.53 -17.34
C GLN A 83 -17.47 -0.57 -17.85
N LYS A 84 -18.09 0.59 -18.11
CA LYS A 84 -19.47 0.65 -18.60
C LYS A 84 -19.63 0.32 -20.08
N THR A 85 -18.56 0.44 -20.86
CA THR A 85 -18.59 0.18 -22.31
C THR A 85 -18.02 -1.19 -22.69
N ASP A 86 -17.46 -1.93 -21.73
CA ASP A 86 -16.97 -3.30 -21.93
C ASP A 86 -17.83 -4.27 -21.12
N ILE A 87 -18.51 -5.17 -21.83
CA ILE A 87 -19.48 -6.09 -21.20
C ILE A 87 -18.80 -6.99 -20.17
N ALA A 88 -17.60 -7.50 -20.45
CA ALA A 88 -16.92 -8.42 -19.54
C ALA A 88 -16.51 -7.73 -18.24
N LEU A 89 -16.00 -6.49 -18.32
CA LEU A 89 -15.70 -5.70 -17.13
C LEU A 89 -16.96 -5.31 -16.35
N GLY A 90 -18.02 -4.89 -17.04
CA GLY A 90 -19.31 -4.56 -16.42
C GLY A 90 -19.92 -5.74 -15.67
N THR A 91 -19.92 -6.94 -16.28
CA THR A 91 -20.37 -8.18 -15.62
C THR A 91 -19.54 -8.50 -14.38
N ALA A 92 -18.21 -8.41 -14.47
CA ALA A 92 -17.33 -8.67 -13.33
C ALA A 92 -17.58 -7.73 -12.14
N ILE A 93 -17.97 -6.48 -12.38
CA ILE A 93 -18.34 -5.53 -11.32
C ILE A 93 -19.67 -5.92 -10.68
N VAL A 94 -20.69 -6.16 -11.49
CA VAL A 94 -22.05 -6.48 -11.00
C VAL A 94 -22.06 -7.78 -10.19
N GLU A 95 -21.24 -8.76 -10.57
CA GLU A 95 -21.13 -10.04 -9.88
C GLU A 95 -20.26 -10.00 -8.61
N HIS A 96 -19.56 -8.89 -8.36
CA HIS A 96 -18.72 -8.77 -7.16
C HIS A 96 -19.58 -8.63 -5.89
N ARG A 97 -19.07 -9.11 -4.74
CA ARG A 97 -19.78 -9.04 -3.44
C ARG A 97 -20.09 -7.60 -3.02
N GLU A 98 -19.17 -6.70 -3.35
CA GLU A 98 -19.26 -5.26 -3.08
C GLU A 98 -19.01 -4.50 -4.40
N PRO A 99 -20.02 -4.37 -5.27
CA PRO A 99 -19.83 -3.84 -6.63
C PRO A 99 -19.26 -2.43 -6.66
N GLU A 100 -19.85 -1.50 -5.89
CA GLU A 100 -19.45 -0.08 -5.88
C GLU A 100 -18.01 0.09 -5.38
N ALA A 101 -17.66 -0.51 -4.25
CA ALA A 101 -16.31 -0.44 -3.71
C ALA A 101 -15.27 -1.08 -4.63
N PHE A 102 -15.63 -2.17 -5.32
CA PHE A 102 -14.76 -2.85 -6.28
C PHE A 102 -14.60 -2.05 -7.58
N GLU A 103 -15.66 -1.41 -8.05
CA GLU A 103 -15.63 -0.50 -9.20
C GLU A 103 -14.64 0.64 -8.95
N ASP A 104 -14.81 1.36 -7.85
CA ASP A 104 -13.97 2.49 -7.46
C ASP A 104 -12.51 2.06 -7.25
N ALA A 105 -12.27 0.97 -6.52
CA ALA A 105 -10.92 0.43 -6.30
C ALA A 105 -10.25 0.00 -7.61
N SER A 106 -11.03 -0.53 -8.55
CA SER A 106 -10.54 -0.88 -9.89
C SER A 106 -10.16 0.39 -10.67
N CYS A 107 -10.98 1.42 -10.66
CA CYS A 107 -10.69 2.72 -11.30
C CYS A 107 -9.42 3.36 -10.72
N ASP A 108 -9.27 3.36 -9.39
CA ASP A 108 -8.06 3.84 -8.71
C ASP A 108 -6.82 3.04 -9.12
N ALA A 109 -6.92 1.70 -9.16
CA ALA A 109 -5.84 0.84 -9.59
C ALA A 109 -5.47 1.05 -11.06
N PHE A 110 -6.45 1.32 -11.92
CA PHE A 110 -6.22 1.66 -13.32
C PHE A 110 -5.49 2.99 -13.46
N ALA A 111 -6.00 4.07 -12.84
CA ALA A 111 -5.38 5.38 -12.87
C ALA A 111 -3.95 5.37 -12.34
N ALA A 112 -3.71 4.67 -11.22
CA ALA A 112 -2.38 4.51 -10.66
C ALA A 112 -1.42 3.78 -11.61
N ARG A 113 -1.87 2.71 -12.28
CA ARG A 113 -1.06 1.96 -13.26
C ARG A 113 -0.79 2.73 -14.55
N MET A 114 -1.69 3.63 -14.95
CA MET A 114 -1.46 4.50 -16.11
C MET A 114 -0.46 5.61 -15.80
N LEU A 115 -0.50 6.21 -14.61
CA LEU A 115 0.46 7.25 -14.22
C LEU A 115 1.83 6.72 -13.82
N LEU A 116 1.89 5.52 -13.22
CA LEU A 116 3.13 4.87 -12.80
C LEU A 116 3.20 3.41 -13.29
N PRO A 117 3.35 3.20 -14.62
CA PRO A 117 3.50 1.86 -15.19
C PRO A 117 4.66 1.08 -14.55
N ASP A 118 4.52 -0.23 -14.44
CA ASP A 118 5.54 -1.11 -13.83
C ASP A 118 6.91 -0.93 -14.49
N ASP A 119 6.96 -0.90 -15.81
CA ASP A 119 8.18 -0.70 -16.60
C ASP A 119 8.82 0.68 -16.38
N LEU A 120 8.02 1.73 -16.23
CA LEU A 120 8.53 3.07 -15.87
C LEU A 120 9.15 3.06 -14.47
N VAL A 121 8.49 2.41 -13.51
CA VAL A 121 8.98 2.29 -12.13
C VAL A 121 10.28 1.50 -12.08
N GLU A 122 10.32 0.33 -12.73
CA GLU A 122 11.51 -0.52 -12.77
C GLU A 122 12.70 0.16 -13.48
N ALA A 123 12.45 0.95 -14.53
CA ALA A 123 13.50 1.73 -15.18
C ALA A 123 14.20 2.74 -14.25
N HIS A 124 13.52 3.19 -13.19
CA HIS A 124 14.05 4.12 -12.18
C HIS A 124 14.55 3.42 -10.89
N ILE A 125 14.31 2.12 -10.73
CA ILE A 125 14.84 1.34 -9.62
C ILE A 125 16.23 0.85 -10.02
N HIS A 126 17.24 1.39 -9.36
CA HIS A 126 18.63 0.97 -9.56
C HIS A 126 19.07 0.07 -8.41
N GLY A 127 19.67 -1.08 -8.75
CA GLY A 127 20.20 -2.01 -7.76
C GLY A 127 19.11 -2.76 -6.99
N SER A 128 19.20 -2.72 -5.66
CA SER A 128 18.43 -3.60 -4.77
C SER A 128 17.08 -3.04 -4.31
N GLY A 129 16.62 -1.90 -4.82
CA GLY A 129 15.32 -1.35 -4.43
C GLY A 129 15.22 0.16 -4.66
N PRO A 130 14.04 0.74 -4.39
CA PRO A 130 13.81 2.15 -4.64
C PRO A 130 14.60 3.03 -3.67
N THR A 131 15.09 4.15 -4.20
CA THR A 131 15.81 5.20 -3.46
C THR A 131 15.03 6.51 -3.50
N VAL A 132 15.52 7.55 -2.83
CA VAL A 132 14.91 8.88 -3.00
C VAL A 132 15.07 9.39 -4.43
N SER A 133 16.15 9.02 -5.13
CA SER A 133 16.37 9.34 -6.55
C SER A 133 15.34 8.66 -7.46
N THR A 134 14.88 7.46 -7.09
CA THR A 134 13.77 6.80 -7.78
C THR A 134 12.51 7.66 -7.66
N ALA A 135 12.22 8.20 -6.48
CA ALA A 135 11.05 9.06 -6.26
C ALA A 135 11.12 10.37 -7.05
N THR A 136 12.26 11.07 -7.01
CA THR A 136 12.45 12.34 -7.74
C THR A 136 12.46 12.13 -9.25
N GLY A 137 13.07 11.04 -9.74
CA GLY A 137 13.05 10.65 -11.15
C GLY A 137 11.65 10.36 -11.66
N LEU A 138 10.86 9.57 -10.93
CA LEU A 138 9.45 9.30 -11.30
C LEU A 138 8.59 10.56 -11.28
N PHE A 139 8.84 11.48 -10.35
CA PHE A 139 8.12 12.76 -10.30
C PHE A 139 8.43 13.65 -11.51
N ALA A 140 9.65 13.57 -12.04
CA ALA A 140 10.06 14.29 -13.25
C ALA A 140 9.57 13.61 -14.53
N ALA A 141 9.56 12.27 -14.57
CA ALA A 141 9.22 11.48 -15.74
C ALA A 141 7.71 11.22 -15.93
N SER A 142 6.86 11.57 -14.95
CA SER A 142 5.42 11.32 -15.00
C SER A 142 4.59 12.48 -14.46
N ASN A 143 3.29 12.45 -14.79
CA ASN A 143 2.29 13.31 -14.18
C ASN A 143 1.71 12.73 -12.86
N ALA A 144 2.37 11.74 -12.25
CA ALA A 144 1.94 11.17 -10.98
C ALA A 144 2.15 12.15 -9.81
N SER A 145 1.18 12.20 -8.90
CA SER A 145 1.32 12.96 -7.66
C SER A 145 2.40 12.37 -6.74
N ARG A 146 2.98 13.19 -5.87
CA ARG A 146 3.98 12.71 -4.90
C ARG A 146 3.42 11.64 -3.97
N ALA A 147 2.14 11.74 -3.61
CA ALA A 147 1.44 10.73 -2.82
C ALA A 147 1.33 9.38 -3.56
N ALA A 148 0.95 9.40 -4.85
CA ALA A 148 0.91 8.20 -5.68
C ALA A 148 2.28 7.54 -5.81
N ILE A 149 3.34 8.35 -5.97
CA ILE A 149 4.72 7.86 -5.99
C ILE A 149 5.09 7.20 -4.65
N CYS A 150 4.77 7.81 -3.50
CA CYS A 150 5.02 7.19 -2.19
C CYS A 150 4.36 5.82 -2.06
N VAL A 151 3.07 5.71 -2.35
CA VAL A 151 2.34 4.43 -2.26
C VAL A 151 2.96 3.39 -3.19
N ARG A 152 3.30 3.79 -4.41
CA ARG A 152 3.91 2.90 -5.40
C ARG A 152 5.27 2.38 -4.97
N LEU A 153 6.12 3.24 -4.41
CA LEU A 153 7.47 2.88 -3.99
C LEU A 153 7.49 2.04 -2.72
N VAL A 154 6.58 2.28 -1.78
CA VAL A 154 6.44 1.46 -0.56
C VAL A 154 6.17 -0.01 -0.91
N GLY A 155 5.33 -0.26 -1.91
CA GLY A 155 5.09 -1.62 -2.42
C GLY A 155 6.28 -2.28 -3.13
N ARG A 156 7.40 -1.57 -3.30
CA ARG A 156 8.65 -2.05 -3.90
C ARG A 156 9.82 -2.07 -2.92
N LEU A 157 9.61 -1.66 -1.67
CA LEU A 157 10.62 -1.79 -0.61
C LEU A 157 10.83 -3.27 -0.27
N ARG A 158 12.08 -3.66 -0.05
CA ARG A 158 12.45 -5.05 0.30
C ARG A 158 12.38 -5.36 1.79
N SER A 159 12.19 -4.33 2.61
CA SER A 159 12.16 -4.40 4.06
C SER A 159 11.14 -3.40 4.60
N ALA A 160 10.90 -3.44 5.91
CA ALA A 160 10.13 -2.40 6.58
C ALA A 160 10.71 -1.02 6.26
N GLY A 161 9.84 -0.10 5.86
CA GLY A 161 10.25 1.24 5.49
C GLY A 161 9.09 2.19 5.27
N VAL A 162 9.45 3.46 5.09
CA VAL A 162 8.54 4.59 4.88
C VAL A 162 9.03 5.40 3.70
N VAL A 163 8.09 5.83 2.86
CA VAL A 163 8.31 6.89 1.87
C VAL A 163 7.39 8.05 2.22
N ALA A 164 7.95 9.24 2.40
CA ALA A 164 7.22 10.42 2.86
C ALA A 164 7.53 11.67 2.02
N VAL A 165 6.62 12.64 2.08
CA VAL A 165 6.73 13.93 1.42
C VAL A 165 6.48 15.02 2.45
N LEU A 166 7.44 15.91 2.61
CA LEU A 166 7.37 17.06 3.51
C LEU A 166 7.33 18.35 2.70
N ASP A 167 6.77 19.41 3.30
CA ASP A 167 6.84 20.76 2.76
C ASP A 167 8.13 21.50 3.16
N GLY A 168 8.16 22.80 2.83
CA GLY A 168 9.28 23.70 3.09
C GLY A 168 9.64 23.84 4.57
N ASP A 169 8.69 23.54 5.45
CA ASP A 169 8.77 23.74 6.90
C ASP A 169 8.98 22.41 7.64
N GLY A 170 9.26 21.32 6.91
CA GLY A 170 9.46 20.00 7.50
C GLY A 170 8.17 19.31 7.94
N ILE A 171 7.00 19.81 7.51
CA ILE A 171 5.70 19.26 7.87
C ILE A 171 5.29 18.19 6.87
N VAL A 172 4.82 17.04 7.38
CA VAL A 172 4.42 15.90 6.55
C VAL A 172 3.16 16.21 5.76
N THR A 173 3.26 16.20 4.44
CA THR A 173 2.11 16.36 3.55
C THR A 173 1.49 15.02 3.15
N PHE A 174 2.32 13.97 3.05
CA PHE A 174 1.89 12.59 2.81
C PHE A 174 2.98 11.61 3.28
N ALA A 175 2.57 10.42 3.72
CA ALA A 175 3.48 9.32 4.02
C ALA A 175 2.79 7.97 3.82
N ALA A 176 3.54 6.98 3.38
CA ALA A 176 3.13 5.58 3.29
C ALA A 176 4.24 4.69 3.86
N ALA A 177 3.86 3.52 4.39
CA ALA A 177 4.78 2.59 5.05
C ALA A 177 4.45 1.13 4.72
N CYS A 178 5.43 0.25 4.88
CA CYS A 178 5.27 -1.20 4.85
C CYS A 178 6.10 -1.88 5.97
N GLY A 179 5.84 -3.17 6.19
CA GLY A 179 6.62 -4.00 7.14
C GLY A 179 6.47 -3.58 8.61
N GLY A 180 5.26 -3.25 9.05
CA GLY A 180 4.98 -2.96 10.46
C GLY A 180 5.41 -1.57 10.96
N LEU A 181 6.13 -0.78 10.15
CA LEU A 181 6.41 0.61 10.48
C LEU A 181 5.16 1.48 10.36
N PHE A 182 4.96 2.37 11.34
CA PHE A 182 3.93 3.39 11.27
C PHE A 182 4.46 4.62 10.49
N PRO A 183 3.75 5.09 9.45
CA PRO A 183 4.15 6.31 8.76
C PRO A 183 3.94 7.52 9.69
N PRO A 184 4.75 8.60 9.56
CA PRO A 184 4.45 9.83 10.26
C PRO A 184 3.10 10.38 9.80
N ALA A 185 2.30 10.87 10.75
CA ALA A 185 0.98 11.40 10.44
C ALA A 185 1.08 12.66 9.59
N ARG A 186 0.15 12.84 8.63
CA ARG A 186 0.00 14.10 7.90
C ARG A 186 -0.12 15.28 8.88
N GLY A 187 0.57 16.39 8.61
CA GLY A 187 0.61 17.56 9.48
C GLY A 187 1.51 17.41 10.71
N SER A 188 2.22 16.30 10.88
CA SER A 188 3.25 16.17 11.92
C SER A 188 4.55 16.86 11.49
N ASP A 189 5.26 17.40 12.48
CA ASP A 189 6.58 18.02 12.33
C ASP A 189 7.69 16.97 12.39
N GLN A 190 8.61 17.00 11.43
CA GLN A 190 9.79 16.15 11.37
C GLN A 190 11.10 16.94 11.44
N CYS A 191 11.09 18.22 11.81
CA CYS A 191 12.30 19.05 11.94
C CYS A 191 13.30 18.52 12.97
N ALA A 192 12.87 17.67 13.90
CA ALA A 192 13.77 16.98 14.84
C ALA A 192 14.45 15.74 14.23
N ASN A 193 14.05 15.28 13.04
CA ASN A 193 14.73 14.21 12.32
C ASN A 193 16.03 14.74 11.70
N LEU A 194 17.17 14.14 12.06
CA LEU A 194 18.49 14.57 11.57
C LEU A 194 18.64 14.50 10.05
N LEU A 195 17.94 13.57 9.39
CA LEU A 195 17.89 13.51 7.93
C LEU A 195 17.19 14.75 7.36
N VAL A 196 16.07 15.15 7.96
CA VAL A 196 15.29 16.33 7.55
C VAL A 196 16.11 17.60 7.79
N GLN A 197 16.74 17.74 8.97
CA GLN A 197 17.61 18.88 9.25
C GLN A 197 18.75 19.01 8.23
N ALA A 198 19.40 17.91 7.89
CA ALA A 198 20.46 17.90 6.89
C ALA A 198 19.93 18.28 5.50
N ALA A 199 18.77 17.77 5.10
CA ALA A 199 18.15 18.08 3.81
C ALA A 199 17.61 19.52 3.71
N MET A 200 17.14 20.11 4.81
CA MET A 200 16.69 21.50 4.86
C MET A 200 17.84 22.51 4.81
N ARG A 201 19.04 22.12 5.26
CA ARG A 201 20.28 22.92 5.16
C ARG A 201 20.95 22.80 3.79
N ALA A 202 20.61 21.76 3.03
CA ALA A 202 21.09 21.58 1.67
C ALA A 202 20.32 22.48 0.70
N ASP A 203 20.97 22.85 -0.41
CA ASP A 203 20.30 23.56 -1.49
C ASP A 203 19.15 22.73 -2.07
N ARG A 204 18.10 23.40 -2.56
CA ARG A 204 16.92 22.74 -3.16
C ARG A 204 17.19 22.32 -4.62
N ASP A 205 18.41 21.90 -4.92
CA ASP A 205 18.89 21.52 -6.25
C ASP A 205 18.62 20.05 -6.59
N GLY A 206 17.99 19.30 -5.68
CA GLY A 206 17.71 17.87 -5.84
C GLY A 206 18.85 16.95 -5.41
N ARG A 207 19.90 17.49 -4.79
CA ARG A 207 20.97 16.69 -4.19
C ARG A 207 20.42 15.71 -3.16
N VAL A 208 20.89 14.46 -3.26
CA VAL A 208 20.59 13.42 -2.28
C VAL A 208 21.38 13.65 -1.00
N VAL A 209 20.66 13.70 0.11
CA VAL A 209 21.20 13.67 1.47
C VAL A 209 20.95 12.29 2.06
N THR A 210 22.00 11.67 2.59
CA THR A 210 21.94 10.34 3.21
C THR A 210 22.30 10.45 4.69
N ARG A 211 21.56 9.75 5.54
CA ARG A 211 21.88 9.56 6.96
C ARG A 211 21.56 8.13 7.40
N ASP A 212 22.19 7.71 8.48
CA ASP A 212 22.08 6.36 9.04
C ASP A 212 21.51 6.39 10.47
N ASP A 213 21.11 7.58 10.94
CA ASP A 213 20.53 7.88 12.24
C ASP A 213 19.16 8.59 12.11
N ALA A 214 18.45 8.35 11.01
CA ALA A 214 17.13 8.94 10.78
C ALA A 214 16.09 8.34 11.74
N LYS A 215 15.11 9.15 12.16
CA LYS A 215 13.99 8.70 13.02
C LYS A 215 12.69 9.34 12.59
N ILE A 216 11.60 8.58 12.69
CA ILE A 216 10.24 9.09 12.54
C ILE A 216 9.80 9.68 13.89
N TRP A 217 9.32 10.92 13.88
CA TRP A 217 8.76 11.56 15.06
C TRP A 217 7.24 11.43 15.06
N TYR A 218 6.66 10.80 16.09
CA TYR A 218 5.22 10.63 16.20
C TYR A 218 4.60 11.73 17.07
N ARG A 219 3.33 12.07 16.80
CA ARG A 219 2.61 13.11 17.56
C ARG A 219 2.54 12.86 19.06
N GLY A 220 2.61 11.60 19.49
CA GLY A 220 2.64 11.21 20.91
C GLY A 220 3.96 11.49 21.61
N GLY A 221 4.97 12.04 20.93
CA GLY A 221 6.30 12.32 21.49
C GLY A 221 7.28 11.15 21.42
N HIS A 222 6.83 9.97 21.01
CA HIS A 222 7.68 8.82 20.75
C HIS A 222 8.36 8.91 19.37
N THR A 223 9.47 8.20 19.21
CA THR A 223 10.16 8.05 17.93
C THR A 223 10.15 6.61 17.47
N SER A 224 10.33 6.37 16.18
CA SER A 224 10.79 5.06 15.71
C SER A 224 12.19 4.74 16.23
N ASP A 225 12.62 3.50 16.00
CA ASP A 225 14.03 3.15 16.00
C ASP A 225 14.80 3.91 14.92
N LEU A 226 16.13 3.77 14.94
CA LEU A 226 17.00 4.34 13.91
C LEU A 226 16.70 3.68 12.56
N LEU A 227 16.74 4.48 11.51
CA LEU A 227 16.51 4.07 10.13
C LEU A 227 17.65 4.55 9.25
N TYR A 228 17.95 3.79 8.21
CA TYR A 228 18.74 4.29 7.09
C TYR A 228 17.84 5.21 6.26
N GLY A 229 18.27 6.43 5.99
CA GLY A 229 17.45 7.43 5.36
C GLY A 229 18.15 8.14 4.20
N GLN A 230 17.40 8.38 3.13
CA GLN A 230 17.73 9.32 2.07
C GLN A 230 16.64 10.36 1.92
N ALA A 231 17.04 11.58 1.59
CA ALA A 231 16.14 12.70 1.32
C ALA A 231 16.63 13.53 0.13
N ALA A 232 15.72 14.07 -0.66
CA ALA A 232 16.02 14.94 -1.79
C ALA A 232 14.83 15.84 -2.14
N TRP A 233 15.12 17.08 -2.53
CA TRP A 233 14.11 18.03 -2.99
C TRP A 233 13.62 17.68 -4.40
N ALA A 234 12.31 17.74 -4.61
CA ALA A 234 11.69 17.71 -5.93
C ALA A 234 10.81 18.95 -6.07
N GLY A 235 11.39 20.04 -6.56
CA GLY A 235 10.75 21.36 -6.57
C GLY A 235 10.55 21.88 -5.15
N ASP A 236 9.30 22.13 -4.77
CA ASP A 236 8.89 22.75 -3.50
C ASP A 236 8.60 21.77 -2.35
N ARG A 237 8.89 20.48 -2.55
CA ARG A 237 8.66 19.42 -1.55
C ARG A 237 9.87 18.52 -1.40
N LEU A 238 10.06 18.01 -0.19
CA LEU A 238 11.13 17.09 0.16
C LEU A 238 10.60 15.66 0.15
N PHE A 239 11.21 14.78 -0.65
CA PHE A 239 10.98 13.34 -0.54
C PHE A 239 11.91 12.73 0.49
N LEU A 240 11.42 11.73 1.22
CA LEU A 240 12.20 10.89 2.12
C LEU A 240 11.93 9.43 1.79
N THR A 241 13.00 8.62 1.84
CA THR A 241 12.95 7.17 1.86
C THR A 241 13.72 6.70 3.08
N MET A 242 13.06 5.99 3.99
CA MET A 242 13.68 5.46 5.20
C MET A 242 13.38 3.97 5.34
N VAL A 243 14.37 3.17 5.69
CA VAL A 243 14.24 1.71 5.84
C VAL A 243 14.96 1.22 7.08
N SER A 244 14.45 0.13 7.68
CA SER A 244 15.07 -0.50 8.86
C SER A 244 16.34 -1.28 8.51
N TYR A 245 16.40 -1.91 7.34
CA TYR A 245 17.54 -2.65 6.81
C TYR A 245 17.49 -2.69 5.28
N GLY A 246 18.46 -3.36 4.65
CA GLY A 246 18.47 -3.55 3.20
C GLY A 246 18.43 -2.26 2.36
N ALA A 247 19.00 -1.16 2.88
CA ALA A 247 19.12 0.13 2.22
C ALA A 247 19.79 -0.02 0.84
N PRO A 248 19.09 0.26 -0.27
CA PRO A 248 19.60 -0.03 -1.62
C PRO A 248 20.88 0.74 -2.00
N TRP A 249 21.18 1.83 -1.29
CA TRP A 249 22.36 2.67 -1.49
C TRP A 249 23.58 2.23 -0.66
N LEU A 250 23.47 1.15 0.12
CA LEU A 250 24.57 0.59 0.91
C LEU A 250 24.89 -0.83 0.45
N THR A 251 26.16 -1.19 0.49
CA THR A 251 26.60 -2.59 0.26
C THR A 251 26.13 -3.52 1.36
N PHE A 252 26.07 -3.01 2.60
CA PHE A 252 25.60 -3.76 3.77
C PHE A 252 24.88 -2.82 4.73
N SER A 253 23.68 -3.20 5.15
CA SER A 253 22.81 -2.41 6.04
C SER A 253 21.97 -3.38 6.89
N PRO A 254 22.51 -3.87 8.02
CA PRO A 254 21.80 -4.84 8.87
C PRO A 254 20.56 -4.22 9.51
N PRO A 255 19.60 -5.04 9.99
CA PRO A 255 18.54 -4.62 10.90
C PRO A 255 19.08 -3.74 12.01
N ARG A 256 18.43 -2.61 12.21
CA ARG A 256 18.68 -1.71 13.33
C ARG A 256 18.14 -2.33 14.61
N ASP A 257 18.69 -1.93 15.75
CA ASP A 257 18.23 -2.39 17.06
C ASP A 257 16.70 -2.30 17.16
N SER A 258 16.06 -3.36 17.65
CA SER A 258 14.60 -3.50 17.74
C SER A 258 13.81 -3.49 16.42
N THR A 259 14.48 -3.48 15.26
CA THR A 259 13.83 -3.57 13.92
C THR A 259 14.08 -4.88 13.19
N ALA A 260 14.86 -5.79 13.77
CA ALA A 260 14.77 -7.18 13.37
C ALA A 260 13.34 -7.61 13.69
N ASP A 261 12.63 -8.18 12.70
CA ASP A 261 11.56 -9.10 13.06
C ASP A 261 12.24 -10.08 14.02
N GLN A 262 11.83 -10.06 15.30
CA GLN A 262 12.10 -11.20 16.14
C GLN A 262 11.47 -12.33 15.36
N ALA A 263 12.31 -13.15 14.70
CA ALA A 263 11.89 -14.48 14.33
C ALA A 263 11.15 -14.98 15.58
N PRO A 264 9.89 -15.46 15.46
CA PRO A 264 9.15 -15.93 16.63
C PRO A 264 10.14 -16.72 17.45
N ASP A 265 10.33 -16.29 18.70
CA ASP A 265 11.47 -16.72 19.53
C ASP A 265 11.74 -18.15 19.17
N ALA A 266 12.96 -18.44 18.71
CA ALA A 266 13.23 -19.75 18.11
C ALA A 266 12.83 -20.88 19.07
N TRP A 267 12.64 -20.55 20.36
CA TRP A 267 12.13 -21.35 21.43
C TRP A 267 10.63 -21.09 21.70
N ASP A 268 9.85 -22.15 21.67
CA ASP A 268 8.43 -22.18 22.07
C ASP A 268 8.22 -23.28 23.12
N GLU A 269 7.21 -23.17 23.98
CA GLU A 269 6.84 -24.22 24.94
C GLU A 269 5.52 -24.86 24.48
N CYS A 270 5.53 -26.17 24.30
CA CYS A 270 4.30 -26.85 23.94
C CYS A 270 3.33 -26.88 25.12
N GLU A 271 2.18 -26.20 25.00
CA GLU A 271 1.12 -26.20 26.03
C GLU A 271 0.56 -27.60 26.39
N HIS A 272 0.79 -28.61 25.54
CA HIS A 272 0.32 -29.97 25.77
C HIS A 272 1.34 -30.89 26.44
N CYS A 273 2.63 -30.72 26.14
CA CYS A 273 3.69 -31.57 26.73
C CYS A 273 4.68 -30.80 27.61
N HIS A 274 4.50 -29.50 27.77
CA HIS A 274 5.35 -28.58 28.55
C HIS A 274 6.83 -28.69 28.21
N GLN A 275 7.12 -29.08 26.97
CA GLN A 275 8.47 -29.20 26.46
C GLN A 275 8.80 -27.91 25.73
N GLU A 276 9.88 -27.25 26.15
CA GLU A 276 10.54 -26.20 25.38
C GLU A 276 11.20 -26.81 24.14
N PHE A 277 10.97 -26.22 22.97
CA PHE A 277 11.49 -26.72 21.71
C PHE A 277 11.85 -25.59 20.76
N VAL A 278 12.75 -25.89 19.81
CA VAL A 278 13.08 -24.94 18.75
C VAL A 278 12.08 -25.07 17.59
N ALA A 279 11.39 -23.99 17.23
CA ALA A 279 10.40 -23.96 16.15
C ALA A 279 11.08 -24.01 14.77
N GLU A 280 11.25 -25.21 14.22
CA GLU A 280 11.84 -25.42 12.88
C GLU A 280 10.83 -25.23 11.72
N GLY A 281 9.55 -25.05 12.02
CA GLY A 281 8.49 -24.84 11.04
C GLY A 281 7.09 -24.76 11.66
N VAL A 282 6.12 -24.31 10.85
CA VAL A 282 4.71 -24.13 11.27
C VAL A 282 3.79 -25.19 10.68
N CYS A 283 2.69 -25.47 11.37
CA CYS A 283 1.63 -26.32 10.87
C CYS A 283 0.92 -25.67 9.68
N GLY A 284 0.84 -26.34 8.53
CA GLY A 284 0.09 -25.82 7.36
C GLY A 284 -1.43 -25.70 7.53
N GLY A 285 -1.98 -26.08 8.68
CA GLY A 285 -3.41 -25.97 9.00
C GLY A 285 -3.74 -24.82 9.97
N CYS A 286 -3.04 -24.73 11.10
CA CYS A 286 -3.25 -23.66 12.09
C CYS A 286 -2.16 -22.60 12.12
N GLU A 287 -1.11 -22.73 11.31
CA GLU A 287 0.05 -21.81 11.23
C GLU A 287 0.84 -21.64 12.54
N HIS A 288 0.57 -22.45 13.58
CA HIS A 288 1.35 -22.48 14.82
C HIS A 288 2.55 -23.43 14.72
N PRO A 289 3.64 -23.19 15.47
CA PRO A 289 4.78 -24.12 15.57
C PRO A 289 4.35 -25.55 15.94
N ARG A 290 5.04 -26.54 15.36
CA ARG A 290 4.87 -27.95 15.74
C ARG A 290 5.97 -28.35 16.72
N CYS A 291 5.60 -28.82 17.90
CA CYS A 291 6.58 -29.40 18.82
C CYS A 291 7.13 -30.74 18.30
N PRO A 292 8.26 -31.25 18.83
CA PRO A 292 8.83 -32.54 18.41
C PRO A 292 7.90 -33.75 18.59
N SER A 293 6.92 -33.64 19.49
CA SER A 293 5.87 -34.66 19.69
C SER A 293 4.71 -34.54 18.69
N GLY A 294 4.74 -33.56 17.79
CA GLY A 294 3.76 -33.35 16.73
C GLY A 294 2.55 -32.48 17.11
N HIS A 295 2.50 -31.95 18.32
CA HIS A 295 1.43 -31.05 18.75
C HIS A 295 1.55 -29.66 18.13
N CYS A 296 0.42 -29.01 17.88
CA CYS A 296 0.32 -27.62 17.42
C CYS A 296 -1.04 -27.04 17.83
N GLY A 297 -1.38 -25.82 17.42
CA GLY A 297 -2.71 -25.24 17.70
C GLY A 297 -3.91 -26.08 17.24
N CYS A 298 -3.76 -26.97 16.24
CA CYS A 298 -4.81 -27.94 15.89
C CYS A 298 -5.09 -28.97 17.00
N THR A 299 -4.08 -29.29 17.82
CA THR A 299 -4.19 -30.26 18.92
C THR A 299 -5.10 -29.74 20.03
N ALA A 300 -5.10 -28.42 20.26
CA ALA A 300 -6.05 -27.76 21.15
C ALA A 300 -7.49 -27.72 20.59
N ASN A 301 -7.65 -27.83 19.26
CA ASN A 301 -8.92 -27.54 18.57
C ASN A 301 -9.77 -28.78 18.23
N THR A 302 -9.34 -29.99 18.63
CA THR A 302 -10.17 -31.19 18.52
C THR A 302 -11.19 -31.24 19.65
N GLU A 303 -12.12 -30.30 19.74
CA GLU A 303 -13.20 -30.42 20.73
C GLU A 303 -14.16 -31.57 20.34
N GLN A 304 -14.56 -32.35 21.33
CA GLN A 304 -15.53 -33.43 21.19
C GLN A 304 -16.78 -33.12 22.03
N THR A 305 -17.96 -33.18 21.43
CA THR A 305 -19.22 -32.97 22.15
C THR A 305 -19.66 -34.25 22.85
N CYS A 306 -19.93 -34.16 24.15
CA CYS A 306 -20.48 -35.28 24.92
C CYS A 306 -21.94 -35.55 24.53
N THR A 307 -22.30 -36.81 24.29
CA THR A 307 -23.68 -37.18 23.90
C THR A 307 -24.69 -37.17 25.06
N GLU A 308 -24.24 -37.01 26.31
CA GLU A 308 -25.12 -36.97 27.51
C GLU A 308 -25.33 -35.55 28.04
N CYS A 309 -24.26 -34.79 28.31
CA CYS A 309 -24.38 -33.40 28.78
C CYS A 309 -24.39 -32.35 27.66
N PHE A 310 -24.13 -32.76 26.41
CA PHE A 310 -24.11 -31.89 25.22
C PHE A 310 -23.08 -30.75 25.27
N LEU A 311 -22.14 -30.77 26.22
CA LEU A 311 -21.05 -29.80 26.31
C LEU A 311 -19.90 -30.20 25.37
N CYS A 312 -19.34 -29.23 24.65
CA CYS A 312 -18.07 -29.37 23.94
C CYS A 312 -16.93 -29.43 24.96
N LYS A 313 -16.14 -30.50 24.90
CA LYS A 313 -15.10 -30.80 25.86
C LYS A 313 -13.86 -31.31 25.12
N HIS A 314 -12.68 -31.07 25.69
CA HIS A 314 -11.43 -31.58 25.14
C HIS A 314 -11.41 -33.13 25.12
N PRO A 315 -10.78 -33.82 24.14
CA PRO A 315 -10.82 -35.29 24.01
C PRO A 315 -10.24 -36.02 25.21
N SER A 316 -9.35 -35.38 25.97
CA SER A 316 -8.81 -35.94 27.21
C SER A 316 -9.87 -36.14 28.32
N GLN A 317 -11.06 -35.54 28.19
CA GLN A 317 -12.20 -35.76 29.07
C GLN A 317 -13.06 -36.98 28.64
N PHE A 318 -12.63 -37.73 27.63
CA PHE A 318 -13.27 -38.95 27.15
C PHE A 318 -12.29 -40.12 27.29
N ASP A 319 -12.80 -41.31 27.59
CA ASP A 319 -11.99 -42.52 27.42
C ASP A 319 -11.85 -42.87 25.94
N THR A 320 -10.78 -43.58 25.57
CA THR A 320 -10.46 -43.89 24.18
C THR A 320 -11.63 -44.58 23.48
N GLY A 321 -12.20 -43.91 22.48
CA GLY A 321 -13.36 -44.40 21.72
C GLY A 321 -14.73 -44.10 22.35
N SER A 322 -14.80 -43.40 23.48
CA SER A 322 -16.04 -42.97 24.12
C SER A 322 -16.59 -41.69 23.50
N THR A 323 -17.92 -41.61 23.36
CA THR A 323 -18.65 -40.37 23.04
C THR A 323 -19.28 -39.71 24.26
N VAL A 324 -19.10 -40.29 25.45
CA VAL A 324 -19.59 -39.78 26.75
C VAL A 324 -18.39 -39.33 27.58
N CYS A 325 -18.45 -38.12 28.12
CA CYS A 325 -17.36 -37.57 28.93
C CYS A 325 -17.30 -38.24 30.31
N ARG A 326 -16.13 -38.25 30.93
CA ARG A 326 -15.87 -38.92 32.21
C ARG A 326 -16.78 -38.45 33.34
N ASP A 327 -17.15 -37.17 33.38
CA ASP A 327 -18.07 -36.61 34.38
C ASP A 327 -19.50 -37.16 34.25
N CYS A 328 -19.91 -37.58 33.04
CA CYS A 328 -21.21 -38.22 32.80
C CYS A 328 -21.14 -39.74 32.92
N ALA A 329 -19.94 -40.33 32.83
CA ALA A 329 -19.72 -41.76 32.97
C ALA A 329 -19.50 -42.20 34.43
N SER A 330 -19.30 -41.23 35.35
CA SER A 330 -19.15 -41.43 36.81
C SER A 330 -20.48 -41.43 37.56
#